data_AF-A0A924DVV8-F1
#
_entry.id   AF-A0A924DVV8-F1
#
_cell.length_a   1.000
_cell.length_b   1.000
_cell.length_c   1.000
_cell.angle_alpha   90.00
_cell.angle_beta   90.00
_cell.angle_gamma   90.00
#
_symmetry.space_group_name_H-M   'P 1'
#
loop_
_entity.id
_entity.type
_entity.pdbx_description
1 polymer ?
#
loop_
_entity_poly.entity_id
_entity_poly.type
_entity_poly.pdbx_seq_one_letter_code
_entity_poly.pdbx_strand_id
1 'polypeptide(L)'
;MLAASTAVLVIGALLMLLALGGLAWAWSAGQLRGSTDQATVIFDPEDRRYERPWETSPQREARILAHGSLLPPEPGQWGGSR
;
A
#
# COMPACT_ATOMS: atom_id res chain seq x y z
N MET A 1 -1.32 1.47 -42.88
CA MET A 1 -1.78 1.15 -41.51
C MET A 1 -0.68 0.54 -40.64
N LEU A 2 0.10 -0.44 -41.13
CA LEU A 2 1.18 -1.09 -40.38
C LEU A 2 2.23 -0.11 -39.79
N ALA A 3 2.67 0.90 -40.54
CA ALA A 3 3.70 1.85 -40.07
C ALA A 3 3.24 2.71 -38.86
N ALA A 4 1.96 3.10 -38.81
CA ALA A 4 1.41 3.84 -37.67
C ALA A 4 1.34 2.96 -36.42
N SER A 5 0.97 1.69 -36.58
CA SER A 5 0.96 0.72 -35.47
C SER A 5 2.37 0.43 -34.92
N THR A 6 3.37 0.31 -35.79
CA THR A 6 4.77 0.13 -35.35
C THR A 6 5.30 1.34 -34.59
N ALA A 7 5.01 2.55 -35.05
CA ALA A 7 5.43 3.77 -34.36
C ALA A 7 4.83 3.86 -32.94
N VAL A 8 3.55 3.55 -32.78
CA VAL A 8 2.88 3.52 -31.46
C VAL A 8 3.51 2.46 -30.55
N LEU A 9 3.81 1.27 -31.06
CA LEU A 9 4.45 0.21 -30.29
C LEU A 9 5.85 0.60 -29.82
N VAL A 10 6.65 1.21 -30.70
CA VAL A 10 8.02 1.65 -30.35
C VAL A 10 7.96 2.76 -29.30
N ILE A 11 7.10 3.77 -29.48
CA ILE A 11 6.95 4.85 -28.50
C ILE A 11 6.45 4.30 -27.16
N GLY A 12 5.45 3.41 -27.17
CA GLY A 12 4.96 2.76 -25.95
C GLY A 12 6.04 1.95 -25.23
N ALA A 13 6.85 1.20 -25.98
CA ALA A 13 7.97 0.44 -25.41
C ALA A 13 9.03 1.37 -24.79
N LEU A 14 9.37 2.47 -25.45
CA LEU A 14 10.32 3.45 -24.93
C LEU A 14 9.81 4.11 -23.64
N LEU A 15 8.53 4.49 -23.59
CA LEU A 15 7.92 5.05 -22.39
C LEU A 15 7.89 4.05 -21.23
N MET A 16 7.58 2.78 -21.53
CA MET A 16 7.61 1.71 -20.53
C MET A 16 9.02 1.51 -19.96
N LEU A 17 10.04 1.46 -20.83
CA LEU A 17 11.44 1.34 -20.39
C LEU A 17 11.88 2.54 -19.56
N LEU A 18 11.47 3.76 -19.93
CA LEU A 18 11.75 4.97 -19.16
C LEU A 18 11.11 4.91 -17.77
N ALA A 19 9.85 4.47 -17.67
CA ALA A 19 9.16 4.32 -16.39
C ALA A 19 9.84 3.27 -15.49
N LEU A 20 10.20 2.12 -16.06
CA LEU A 20 10.92 1.06 -15.33
C LEU A 20 12.30 1.54 -14.87
N GLY A 21 13.04 2.24 -15.73
CA GLY A 21 14.33 2.84 -15.39
C GLY A 21 14.21 3.88 -14.27
N GLY A 22 13.19 4.73 -14.32
CA GLY A 22 12.89 5.70 -13.26
C GLY A 22 12.56 5.03 -11.93
N LEU A 23 11.75 3.96 -11.95
CA LEU A 23 11.41 3.18 -10.76
C LEU A 23 12.64 2.49 -10.16
N ALA A 24 13.46 1.84 -11.00
CA ALA A 24 14.69 1.19 -10.56
C ALA A 24 15.69 2.19 -9.94
N TRP A 25 15.82 3.36 -10.56
CA TRP A 25 16.63 4.46 -10.03
C TRP A 25 16.10 4.94 -8.68
N ALA A 26 14.80 5.25 -8.58
CA ALA A 26 14.16 5.70 -7.34
C ALA A 26 14.32 4.67 -6.20
N TRP A 27 14.22 3.39 -6.53
CA TRP A 27 14.48 2.29 -5.60
C TRP A 27 15.94 2.32 -5.11
N SER A 28 16.90 2.38 -6.03
CA SER A 28 18.33 2.41 -5.69
C SER A 28 18.74 3.65 -4.90
N ALA A 29 18.10 4.79 -5.18
CA ALA A 29 18.29 6.06 -4.47
C ALA A 29 17.58 6.09 -3.10
N GLY A 30 16.84 5.04 -2.75
CA GLY A 30 16.14 4.95 -1.47
C GLY A 30 14.91 5.85 -1.35
N GLN A 31 14.43 6.45 -2.45
CA GLN A 31 13.24 7.33 -2.47
C GLN A 31 11.96 6.59 -2.07
N LEU A 32 11.96 5.26 -2.16
CA LEU A 32 10.83 4.41 -1.76
C LEU A 32 10.92 3.92 -0.30
N ARG A 33 12.00 4.24 0.42
CA ARG A 33 12.13 3.91 1.85
C ARG A 33 11.13 4.74 2.65
N GLY A 34 10.34 4.10 3.51
CA GLY A 34 9.30 4.78 4.30
C GLY A 34 7.97 5.01 3.55
N SER A 35 7.82 4.53 2.32
CA SER A 35 6.53 4.53 1.62
C SER A 35 5.46 3.73 2.38
N THR A 36 5.87 2.69 3.11
CA THR A 36 5.01 1.92 4.01
C THR A 36 4.53 2.76 5.19
N ASP A 37 5.37 3.67 5.70
CA ASP A 37 4.98 4.59 6.79
C ASP A 37 3.98 5.63 6.28
N GLN A 38 4.15 6.13 5.05
CA GLN A 38 3.17 7.01 4.40
C GLN A 38 1.82 6.34 4.15
N ALA A 39 1.79 5.04 3.85
CA ALA A 39 0.54 4.29 3.75
C ALA A 39 -0.21 4.19 5.09
N THR A 40 0.47 4.45 6.21
CA THR A 40 -0.15 4.49 7.54
C THR A 40 -0.66 5.86 7.98
N VAL A 41 -0.42 6.92 7.20
CA VAL A 41 -0.84 8.29 7.52
C VAL A 41 -2.36 8.47 7.42
N ILE A 42 -3.05 7.62 6.64
CA ILE A 42 -4.52 7.67 6.52
C ILE A 42 -5.20 7.00 7.73
N PHE A 43 -4.47 6.21 8.52
CA PHE A 43 -5.02 5.56 9.69
C PHE A 43 -4.84 6.46 10.90
N ASP A 44 -5.94 6.78 11.57
CA ASP A 44 -5.87 7.34 12.90
C ASP A 44 -5.13 6.34 13.80
N PRO A 45 -4.37 6.79 14.82
CA PRO A 45 -3.62 5.88 15.69
C PRO A 45 -4.48 4.76 16.31
N GLU A 46 -5.78 5.01 16.47
CA GLU A 46 -6.78 4.06 16.96
C GLU A 46 -7.21 3.00 15.93
N ASP A 47 -7.14 3.27 14.63
CA ASP A 47 -7.44 2.31 13.56
C ASP A 47 -6.53 1.08 13.57
N ARG A 48 -5.33 1.26 14.14
CA ARG A 48 -4.36 0.17 14.33
C ARG A 48 -4.77 -0.79 15.45
N ARG A 49 -5.78 -0.43 16.24
CA ARG A 49 -6.26 -1.19 17.41
C ARG A 49 -7.66 -1.79 17.20
N TYR A 50 -8.38 -1.43 16.14
CA TYR A 50 -9.69 -2.03 15.88
C TYR A 50 -9.60 -3.52 15.55
N GLU A 51 -10.65 -4.25 15.95
CA GLU A 51 -10.77 -5.67 15.65
C GLU A 51 -11.02 -5.90 14.15
N ARG A 52 -10.25 -6.81 13.54
CA ARG A 52 -10.31 -7.14 12.12
C ARG A 52 -10.79 -8.59 11.95
N PRO A 53 -11.95 -8.85 11.33
CA PRO A 53 -12.53 -10.19 11.25
C PRO A 53 -11.77 -11.16 10.34
N TRP A 54 -10.94 -10.65 9.42
CA TRP A 54 -10.10 -11.47 8.52
C TRP A 54 -8.74 -11.85 9.11
N GLU A 55 -8.42 -11.40 10.32
CA GLU A 55 -7.11 -11.59 10.90
C GLU A 55 -7.01 -12.93 11.65
N THR A 56 -5.92 -13.66 11.41
CA THR A 56 -5.59 -14.90 12.14
C THR A 56 -5.14 -14.61 13.57
N SER A 57 -5.25 -15.58 14.49
CA SER A 57 -4.80 -15.40 15.88
C SER A 57 -3.36 -14.91 16.02
N PRO A 58 -2.37 -15.44 15.27
CA PRO A 58 -0.98 -14.96 15.35
C PRO A 58 -0.82 -13.50 14.89
N GLN A 59 -1.55 -13.08 13.86
CA GLN A 59 -1.53 -11.70 13.38
C GLN A 59 -2.14 -10.74 14.42
N ARG A 60 -3.22 -11.18 15.07
CA ARG A 60 -3.88 -10.42 16.14
C ARG A 60 -2.95 -10.21 17.33
N GLU A 61 -2.25 -11.26 17.77
CA GLU A 61 -1.25 -11.18 18.85
C GLU A 61 -0.10 -10.25 18.50
N ALA A 62 0.45 -10.38 17.28
CA ALA A 62 1.51 -9.49 16.80
C ALA A 62 1.07 -8.01 16.80
N ARG A 63 -0.19 -7.74 16.45
CA ARG A 63 -0.76 -6.39 16.49
C ARG A 63 -0.93 -5.87 17.90
N ILE A 64 -1.44 -6.69 18.83
CA ILE A 64 -1.59 -6.31 20.24
C ILE A 64 -0.22 -5.98 20.85
N LEU A 65 0.81 -6.77 20.53
CA LEU A 65 2.19 -6.50 20.94
C LEU A 65 2.72 -5.17 20.35
N ALA A 66 2.38 -4.86 19.11
CA ALA A 66 2.87 -3.66 18.42
C ALA A 66 2.10 -2.37 18.76
N HIS A 67 0.81 -2.45 19.07
CA HIS A 67 -0.09 -1.28 19.13
C HIS A 67 -0.97 -1.20 20.40
N GLY A 68 -0.88 -2.18 21.30
CA GLY A 68 -1.65 -2.22 22.53
C GLY A 68 -3.00 -2.94 22.40
N SER A 69 -3.82 -2.86 23.45
CA SER A 69 -5.09 -3.60 23.53
C SER A 69 -6.06 -3.22 22.40
N LEU A 70 -6.87 -4.19 21.96
CA LEU A 70 -7.87 -3.94 20.92
C LEU A 70 -8.96 -2.99 21.41
N LEU A 71 -9.41 -2.10 20.53
CA LEU A 71 -10.56 -1.23 20.76
C LEU A 71 -11.80 -1.82 20.07
N PRO A 72 -12.97 -1.82 20.74
CA PRO A 72 -14.22 -2.13 20.06
C PRO A 72 -14.53 -1.02 19.04
N PRO A 73 -14.90 -1.35 17.79
CA PRO A 73 -15.24 -0.35 16.79
C PRO A 73 -16.64 0.25 17.02
N GLU A 74 -16.79 1.56 16.85
CA GLU A 74 -18.07 2.27 16.86
C GLU A 74 -18.72 2.29 15.45
N PRO A 75 -20.05 2.53 15.33
CA PRO A 75 -20.69 2.71 14.03
C PRO A 75 -20.04 3.82 13.20
N GLY A 76 -19.60 3.48 11.98
CA GLY A 76 -18.86 4.40 11.09
C GLY A 76 -17.35 4.26 11.17
N GLN A 77 -16.81 3.50 12.14
CA GLN A 77 -15.40 3.13 12.20
C GLN A 77 -15.14 1.79 11.50
N TRP A 78 -13.87 1.53 11.21
CA TRP A 78 -13.44 0.29 10.59
C TRP A 78 -13.79 -0.93 11.46
N GLY A 79 -14.66 -1.82 10.95
CA GLY A 79 -15.16 -2.99 11.69
C GLY A 79 -16.46 -2.76 12.48
N GLY A 80 -16.98 -1.53 12.51
CA GLY A 80 -18.23 -1.14 13.19
C GLY A 80 -19.49 -1.30 12.34
N SER A 81 -19.50 -2.19 11.34
CA SER A 81 -20.65 -2.40 10.45
C SER A 81 -21.74 -3.29 11.06
N ARG A 82 -21.78 -3.44 12.38
CA ARG A 82 -22.69 -4.35 13.10
C ARG A 82 -23.82 -3.60 13.79
#